data_AF-A0A528M016-F1
#
_entry.id   AF-A0A528M016-F1
#
_cell.length_a   1.000
_cell.length_b   1.000
_cell.length_c   1.000
_cell.angle_alpha   90.00
_cell.angle_beta   90.00
_cell.angle_gamma   90.00
#
_symmetry.space_group_name_H-M   'P 1'
#
loop_
_entity.id
_entity.type
_entity.pdbx_description
1 polymer ?
#
loop_
_entity_poly.entity_id
_entity_poly.type
_entity_poly.pdbx_seq_one_letter_code
_entity_poly.pdbx_strand_id
1 'polypeptide(L)'
;MKFGPIPIDSAEGAVLAHATTVGERRFRKAHRLSADDVSLLKAAGISEVVAAVLAPDDLSEDAAAEKIAESMIHRNIEAKPAATGRVNLHAEAGGIFTVDAAKIDAINAVDPTITIATLAQHAPVEKGQMVATVKIIPFAVGSVLVDAVARICAGSEIFAVNAYQPVRVGVIQTVLPGIKPNVLDKTLRVTEARLARSGGRLAAERRTPHEVGPVAEAAASLARDNDMVVIFGASAMSDFGDVVPAAIEKAGGIVVRAGMPVDPGNLLVLGTLGGKHVIGAPGCARSPKENGFDWVLDRLIAGLDVTAKDIAGMGVGGLLMEIPTRPQPREPLPARAELKVDVVLLAAGRSSRMGGPNKLLALFDGKPLVRRTAERALGSKASGIIVVTGHQRERVHAALSGLDVTFAGNPDFIEGLSSS
;
A
#
# COMPACT_ATOMS: atom_id res chain seq x y z
N MET A 1 -14.49 38.21 -6.51
CA MET A 1 -15.84 38.16 -5.88
C MET A 1 -15.85 38.68 -4.44
N LYS A 2 -17.01 39.15 -3.95
CA LYS A 2 -17.28 39.42 -2.53
C LYS A 2 -18.16 38.32 -1.95
N PHE A 3 -17.84 37.81 -0.76
CA PHE A 3 -18.61 36.77 -0.07
C PHE A 3 -19.10 37.28 1.28
N GLY A 4 -20.36 37.04 1.59
CA GLY A 4 -20.90 37.37 2.90
C GLY A 4 -22.41 37.57 2.88
N PRO A 5 -22.97 38.04 4.00
CA PRO A 5 -24.35 38.51 4.06
C PRO A 5 -24.58 39.68 3.11
N ILE A 6 -25.65 39.62 2.31
CA ILE A 6 -26.10 40.71 1.44
C ILE A 6 -27.62 40.93 1.56
N PRO A 7 -28.10 42.18 1.50
CA PRO A 7 -29.54 42.47 1.46
C PRO A 7 -30.20 41.79 0.28
N ILE A 8 -31.40 41.23 0.48
CA ILE A 8 -32.15 40.52 -0.57
C ILE A 8 -32.42 41.41 -1.79
N ASP A 9 -32.61 42.70 -1.56
CA ASP A 9 -32.86 43.71 -2.61
C ASP A 9 -31.66 43.94 -3.55
N SER A 10 -30.48 43.46 -3.19
CA SER A 10 -29.26 43.53 -4.01
C SER A 10 -28.72 42.14 -4.38
N ALA A 11 -29.52 41.09 -4.18
CA ALA A 11 -29.07 39.71 -4.33
C ALA A 11 -29.28 39.13 -5.73
N GLU A 12 -29.92 39.86 -6.65
CA GLU A 12 -30.08 39.40 -8.04
C GLU A 12 -28.71 39.14 -8.69
N GLY A 13 -28.56 37.97 -9.30
CA GLY A 13 -27.31 37.52 -9.92
C GLY A 13 -26.25 36.99 -8.94
N ALA A 14 -26.46 37.12 -7.62
CA ALA A 14 -25.58 36.56 -6.60
C ALA A 14 -25.77 35.03 -6.47
N VAL A 15 -24.72 34.35 -6.01
CA VAL A 15 -24.68 32.88 -5.87
C VAL A 15 -24.86 32.50 -4.40
N LEU A 16 -25.91 31.75 -4.07
CA LEU A 16 -26.22 31.36 -2.70
C LEU A 16 -25.13 30.46 -2.08
N ALA A 17 -24.65 30.83 -0.90
CA ALA A 17 -23.65 30.06 -0.15
C ALA A 17 -24.21 28.78 0.49
N HIS A 18 -25.48 28.83 0.87
CA HIS A 18 -26.20 27.75 1.56
C HIS A 18 -27.48 27.42 0.81
N ALA A 19 -27.95 26.18 0.96
CA ALA A 19 -29.28 25.83 0.50
C ALA A 19 -30.31 26.58 1.35
N THR A 20 -31.31 27.18 0.71
CA THR A 20 -32.35 27.95 1.37
C THR A 20 -33.70 27.37 0.98
N THR A 21 -34.57 27.12 1.96
CA THR A 21 -35.92 26.61 1.72
C THR A 21 -36.93 27.68 2.11
N VAL A 22 -37.88 27.94 1.22
CA VAL A 22 -38.96 28.90 1.40
C VAL A 22 -40.27 28.27 0.95
N GLY A 23 -41.22 28.11 1.88
CA GLY A 23 -42.44 27.35 1.64
C GLY A 23 -42.10 25.93 1.16
N GLU A 24 -42.67 25.54 0.01
CA GLU A 24 -42.39 24.24 -0.63
C GLU A 24 -41.15 24.27 -1.57
N ARG A 25 -40.58 25.45 -1.85
CA ARG A 25 -39.47 25.61 -2.80
C ARG A 25 -38.12 25.54 -2.07
N ARG A 26 -37.21 24.71 -2.60
CA ARG A 26 -35.84 24.58 -2.11
C ARG A 26 -34.83 25.09 -3.14
N PHE A 27 -34.10 26.14 -2.78
CA PHE A 27 -32.94 26.64 -3.50
C PHE A 27 -31.70 25.85 -3.06
N ARG A 28 -30.95 25.33 -4.03
CA ARG A 28 -29.73 24.57 -3.75
C ARG A 28 -28.57 25.53 -3.45
N LYS A 29 -27.56 25.04 -2.74
CA LYS A 29 -26.25 25.73 -2.67
C LYS A 29 -25.73 25.95 -4.10
N ALA A 30 -25.02 27.05 -4.32
CA ALA A 30 -24.52 27.47 -5.62
C ALA A 30 -25.61 27.91 -6.63
N HIS A 31 -26.87 28.04 -6.19
CA HIS A 31 -27.93 28.59 -7.05
C HIS A 31 -27.69 30.08 -7.30
N ARG A 32 -27.67 30.47 -8.58
CA ARG A 32 -27.60 31.87 -8.98
C ARG A 32 -29.00 32.48 -8.97
N LEU A 33 -29.21 33.50 -8.14
CA LEU A 33 -30.52 34.10 -7.94
C LEU A 33 -30.97 34.89 -9.17
N SER A 34 -32.15 34.55 -9.69
CA SER A 34 -32.88 35.37 -10.67
C SER A 34 -33.75 36.43 -9.97
N ALA A 35 -34.26 37.41 -10.73
CA ALA A 35 -35.21 38.39 -10.22
C ALA A 35 -36.46 37.76 -9.57
N ASP A 36 -36.95 36.66 -10.16
CA ASP A 36 -38.08 35.89 -9.64
C ASP A 36 -37.73 35.20 -8.31
N ASP A 37 -36.53 34.62 -8.22
CA ASP A 37 -36.05 34.01 -6.98
C ASP A 37 -35.97 35.05 -5.85
N VAL A 38 -35.42 36.23 -6.15
CA VAL A 38 -35.32 37.35 -5.19
C VAL A 38 -36.71 37.77 -4.71
N SER A 39 -37.68 37.91 -5.61
CA SER A 39 -39.06 38.28 -5.28
C SER A 39 -39.75 37.23 -4.42
N LEU A 40 -39.54 35.94 -4.68
CA LEU A 40 -40.06 34.84 -3.87
C LEU A 40 -39.45 34.81 -2.46
N LEU A 41 -38.12 34.96 -2.36
CA LEU A 41 -37.42 35.03 -1.07
C LEU A 41 -37.91 36.23 -0.26
N LYS A 42 -38.08 37.39 -0.90
CA LYS A 42 -38.59 38.62 -0.28
C LYS A 42 -40.04 38.48 0.20
N ALA A 43 -40.92 37.89 -0.60
CA ALA A 43 -42.31 37.63 -0.23
C ALA A 43 -42.44 36.69 0.99
N ALA A 44 -41.45 35.82 1.19
CA ALA A 44 -41.36 34.94 2.35
C ALA A 44 -40.69 35.57 3.58
N GLY A 45 -40.40 36.87 3.53
CA GLY A 45 -39.83 37.61 4.66
C GLY A 45 -38.32 37.46 4.84
N ILE A 46 -37.61 36.89 3.86
CA ILE A 46 -36.13 36.86 3.89
C ILE A 46 -35.62 38.26 3.51
N SER A 47 -34.94 38.92 4.44
CA SER A 47 -34.36 40.25 4.24
C SER A 47 -32.89 40.21 3.79
N GLU A 48 -32.19 39.12 4.06
CA GLU A 48 -30.76 38.96 3.82
C GLU A 48 -30.42 37.51 3.47
N VAL A 49 -29.43 37.30 2.62
CA VAL A 49 -28.88 35.98 2.29
C VAL A 49 -27.35 36.01 2.35
N VAL A 50 -26.73 34.88 2.72
CA VAL A 50 -25.28 34.70 2.56
C VAL A 50 -25.00 34.25 1.14
N ALA A 51 -24.32 35.08 0.37
CA ALA A 51 -24.10 34.84 -1.05
C ALA A 51 -22.74 35.38 -1.53
N ALA A 52 -22.35 34.93 -2.72
CA ALA A 52 -21.22 35.45 -3.46
C ALA A 52 -21.71 36.41 -4.55
N VAL A 53 -21.16 37.63 -4.55
CA VAL A 53 -21.36 38.63 -5.60
C VAL A 53 -20.11 38.65 -6.48
N LEU A 54 -20.29 38.28 -7.74
CA LEU A 54 -19.23 38.23 -8.74
C LEU A 54 -18.88 39.64 -9.23
N ALA A 55 -17.59 39.89 -9.43
CA ALA A 55 -17.10 41.07 -10.13
C ALA A 55 -17.26 40.90 -11.66
N PRO A 56 -17.28 41.99 -12.45
CA PRO A 56 -17.45 41.91 -13.91
C PRO A 56 -16.40 41.06 -14.63
N ASP A 57 -15.20 40.96 -14.07
CA ASP A 57 -14.04 40.22 -14.58
C ASP A 57 -13.83 38.85 -13.91
N ASP A 58 -14.73 38.45 -13.00
CA ASP A 58 -14.73 37.12 -12.40
C ASP A 58 -15.28 36.09 -13.40
N LEU A 59 -14.62 34.94 -13.49
CA LEU A 59 -15.15 33.73 -14.09
C LEU A 59 -15.86 32.89 -13.02
N SER A 60 -16.99 32.27 -13.37
CA SER A 60 -17.64 31.30 -12.49
C SER A 60 -16.72 30.11 -12.22
N GLU A 61 -16.94 29.41 -11.10
CA GLU A 61 -16.09 28.29 -10.69
C GLU A 61 -15.94 27.21 -11.78
N ASP A 62 -17.02 26.88 -12.49
CA ASP A 62 -16.98 25.89 -13.57
C ASP A 62 -16.25 26.43 -14.80
N ALA A 63 -16.55 27.67 -15.24
CA ALA A 63 -15.89 28.27 -16.39
C ALA A 63 -14.38 28.46 -16.18
N ALA A 64 -13.97 28.82 -14.96
CA ALA A 64 -12.56 28.90 -14.59
C ALA A 64 -11.89 27.52 -14.57
N ALA A 65 -12.55 26.51 -13.99
CA ALA A 65 -12.02 25.16 -13.96
C ALA A 65 -11.84 24.57 -15.38
N GLU A 66 -12.82 24.77 -16.26
CA GLU A 66 -12.76 24.34 -17.67
C GLU A 66 -11.61 25.01 -18.40
N LYS A 67 -11.51 26.34 -18.33
CA LYS A 67 -10.45 27.09 -19.01
C LYS A 67 -9.04 26.67 -18.57
N ILE A 68 -8.85 26.36 -17.29
CA ILE A 68 -7.57 25.84 -16.80
C ILE A 68 -7.34 24.42 -17.33
N ALA A 69 -8.34 23.54 -17.24
CA ALA A 69 -8.22 22.16 -17.67
C ALA A 69 -7.96 22.01 -19.19
N GLU A 70 -8.49 22.90 -20.02
CA GLU A 70 -8.20 22.97 -21.46
C GLU A 70 -6.70 23.13 -21.74
N SER A 71 -5.98 23.86 -20.88
CA SER A 71 -4.52 24.02 -20.98
C SER A 71 -3.72 22.81 -20.51
N MET A 72 -4.40 21.76 -20.02
CA MET A 72 -3.83 20.56 -19.40
C MET A 72 -4.21 19.25 -20.10
N ILE A 73 -4.78 19.35 -21.31
CA ILE A 73 -5.03 18.19 -22.15
C ILE A 73 -3.69 17.77 -22.78
N HIS A 74 -3.16 16.66 -22.27
CA HIS A 74 -1.84 16.14 -22.59
C HIS A 74 -1.93 14.69 -23.08
N ARG A 75 -0.79 14.02 -23.30
CA ARG A 75 -0.78 12.66 -23.85
C ARG A 75 -1.49 11.67 -22.93
N ASN A 76 -2.47 10.95 -23.49
CA ASN A 76 -3.30 9.94 -22.83
C ASN A 76 -4.10 10.49 -21.62
N ILE A 77 -4.50 11.76 -21.67
CA ILE A 77 -5.30 12.43 -20.65
C ILE A 77 -6.60 12.95 -21.25
N GLU A 78 -7.72 12.61 -20.60
CA GLU A 78 -9.05 13.11 -20.92
C GLU A 78 -9.59 13.98 -19.78
N ALA A 79 -10.05 15.19 -20.09
CA ALA A 79 -10.78 16.03 -19.14
C ALA A 79 -12.27 15.68 -19.12
N LYS A 80 -12.87 15.53 -17.94
CA LYS A 80 -14.32 15.42 -17.78
C LYS A 80 -14.98 16.80 -17.70
N PRO A 81 -16.28 16.93 -18.01
CA PRO A 81 -17.00 18.20 -17.90
C PRO A 81 -16.87 18.82 -16.49
N ALA A 82 -16.85 20.15 -16.40
CA ALA A 82 -16.82 20.79 -15.10
C ALA A 82 -18.12 20.58 -14.34
N ALA A 83 -17.98 20.42 -13.04
CA ALA A 83 -19.10 20.45 -12.11
C ALA A 83 -18.63 20.94 -10.75
N THR A 84 -19.35 21.90 -10.18
CA THR A 84 -19.10 22.43 -8.83
C THR A 84 -17.66 22.92 -8.64
N GLY A 85 -17.16 23.68 -9.62
CA GLY A 85 -15.83 24.25 -9.65
C GLY A 85 -14.71 23.25 -9.84
N ARG A 86 -15.00 22.06 -10.37
CA ARG A 86 -14.03 20.97 -10.49
C ARG A 86 -14.01 20.40 -11.90
N VAL A 87 -12.80 20.13 -12.40
CA VAL A 87 -12.57 19.29 -13.58
C VAL A 87 -11.63 18.15 -13.20
N ASN A 88 -12.05 16.92 -13.48
CA ASN A 88 -11.25 15.73 -13.23
C ASN A 88 -10.61 15.23 -14.53
N LEU A 89 -9.31 14.99 -14.48
CA LEU A 89 -8.50 14.51 -15.60
C LEU A 89 -8.23 13.02 -15.39
N HIS A 90 -8.57 12.22 -16.40
CA HIS A 90 -8.52 10.76 -16.33
C HIS A 90 -7.58 10.20 -17.39
N ALA A 91 -6.99 9.05 -17.09
CA ALA A 91 -6.12 8.34 -18.02
C ALA A 91 -6.91 7.66 -19.14
N GLU A 92 -6.50 7.84 -20.39
CA GLU A 92 -7.10 7.17 -21.55
C GLU A 92 -6.54 5.74 -21.75
N ALA A 93 -5.39 5.45 -21.15
CA ALA A 93 -4.68 4.18 -21.24
C ALA A 93 -4.05 3.81 -19.88
N GLY A 94 -3.73 2.53 -19.70
CA GLY A 94 -2.90 2.08 -18.59
C GLY A 94 -1.41 2.33 -18.87
N GLY A 95 -0.66 2.74 -17.85
CA GLY A 95 0.72 3.17 -18.03
C GLY A 95 1.37 3.76 -16.78
N ILE A 96 2.36 4.63 -16.99
CA ILE A 96 3.08 5.32 -15.91
C ILE A 96 2.83 6.83 -15.99
N PHE A 97 2.35 7.40 -14.89
CA PHE A 97 2.12 8.84 -14.76
C PHE A 97 3.44 9.59 -14.62
N THR A 98 3.60 10.69 -15.35
CA THR A 98 4.72 11.63 -15.18
C THR A 98 4.19 13.03 -14.96
N VAL A 99 4.86 13.82 -14.15
CA VAL A 99 4.49 15.18 -13.75
C VAL A 99 5.73 16.04 -13.49
N ASP A 100 5.66 17.29 -13.94
CA ASP A 100 6.57 18.36 -13.56
C ASP A 100 6.08 19.00 -12.26
N ALA A 101 6.65 18.52 -11.14
CA ALA A 101 6.29 19.00 -9.81
C ALA A 101 6.50 20.53 -9.66
N ALA A 102 7.54 21.10 -10.28
CA ALA A 102 7.84 22.53 -10.15
C ALA A 102 6.75 23.38 -10.82
N LYS A 103 6.21 22.93 -11.96
CA LYS A 103 5.06 23.60 -12.58
C LYS A 103 3.78 23.46 -11.76
N ILE A 104 3.49 22.28 -11.21
CA ILE A 104 2.33 22.10 -10.33
C ILE A 104 2.41 23.01 -9.10
N ASP A 105 3.59 23.07 -8.47
CA ASP A 105 3.84 23.96 -7.33
C ASP A 105 3.68 25.44 -7.72
N ALA A 106 4.24 25.83 -8.88
CA ALA A 106 4.12 27.20 -9.38
C ALA A 106 2.66 27.60 -9.65
N ILE A 107 1.83 26.69 -10.18
CA ILE A 107 0.40 26.92 -10.40
C ILE A 107 -0.33 27.09 -9.07
N ASN A 108 -0.11 26.17 -8.13
CA ASN A 108 -0.74 26.23 -6.81
C ASN A 108 -0.28 27.44 -5.98
N ALA A 109 0.87 28.02 -6.30
CA ALA A 109 1.37 29.24 -5.68
C ALA A 109 0.77 30.53 -6.25
N VAL A 110 0.04 30.49 -7.38
CA VAL A 110 -0.56 31.69 -7.99
C VAL A 110 -1.56 32.34 -7.04
N ASP A 111 -2.53 31.56 -6.55
CA ASP A 111 -3.54 32.03 -5.62
C ASP A 111 -4.27 30.82 -4.98
N PRO A 112 -4.55 30.81 -3.67
CA PRO A 112 -5.19 29.69 -2.98
C PRO A 112 -6.62 29.39 -3.46
N THR A 113 -7.26 30.26 -4.25
CA THR A 113 -8.57 30.01 -4.84
C THR A 113 -8.53 28.98 -5.97
N ILE A 114 -7.36 28.74 -6.58
CA ILE A 114 -7.13 27.76 -7.64
C ILE A 114 -6.23 26.66 -7.10
N THR A 115 -6.67 25.41 -7.19
CA THR A 115 -5.89 24.26 -6.72
C THR A 115 -5.83 23.17 -7.77
N ILE A 116 -4.67 22.53 -7.87
CA ILE A 116 -4.41 21.40 -8.75
C ILE A 116 -3.72 20.32 -7.94
N ALA A 117 -4.27 19.11 -8.00
CA ALA A 117 -3.69 17.93 -7.39
C ALA A 117 -3.49 16.85 -8.45
N THR A 118 -2.38 16.11 -8.36
CA THR A 118 -2.03 15.02 -9.27
C THR A 118 -1.66 13.75 -8.51
N LEU A 119 -1.61 12.61 -9.20
CA LEU A 119 -0.89 11.44 -8.68
C LEU A 119 0.61 11.74 -8.51
N ALA A 120 1.28 10.87 -7.76
CA ALA A 120 2.73 10.96 -7.57
C ALA A 120 3.49 10.65 -8.88
N GLN A 121 4.68 11.24 -9.00
CA GLN A 121 5.59 10.96 -10.11
C GLN A 121 5.87 9.46 -10.24
N HIS A 122 5.75 8.94 -11.47
CA HIS A 122 5.91 7.53 -11.82
C HIS A 122 4.88 6.57 -11.22
N ALA A 123 3.73 7.06 -10.74
CA ALA A 123 2.66 6.17 -10.28
C ALA A 123 2.15 5.27 -11.44
N PRO A 124 1.94 3.95 -11.21
CA PRO A 124 1.25 3.11 -12.17
C PRO A 124 -0.23 3.51 -12.24
N VAL A 125 -0.78 3.50 -13.44
CA VAL A 125 -2.13 3.99 -13.74
C VAL A 125 -2.89 2.96 -14.56
N GLU A 126 -4.17 2.81 -14.24
CA GLU A 126 -5.14 2.04 -15.03
C GLU A 126 -5.96 2.96 -15.95
N LYS A 127 -6.43 2.41 -17.07
CA LYS A 127 -7.32 3.15 -17.97
C LYS A 127 -8.58 3.60 -17.22
N GLY A 128 -8.95 4.86 -17.35
CA GLY A 128 -10.10 5.47 -16.70
C GLY A 128 -9.84 5.91 -15.26
N GLN A 129 -8.64 5.72 -14.71
CA GLN A 129 -8.28 6.24 -13.39
C GLN A 129 -8.12 7.75 -13.45
N MET A 130 -8.62 8.45 -12.42
CA MET A 130 -8.37 9.89 -12.25
C MET A 130 -6.90 10.12 -11.87
N VAL A 131 -6.19 10.94 -12.62
CA VAL A 131 -4.76 11.20 -12.43
C VAL A 131 -4.45 12.64 -12.00
N ALA A 132 -5.36 13.57 -12.27
CA ALA A 132 -5.28 14.94 -11.79
C ALA A 132 -6.67 15.56 -11.63
N THR A 133 -6.77 16.63 -10.84
CA THR A 133 -8.01 17.40 -10.66
C THR A 133 -7.69 18.87 -10.52
N VAL A 134 -8.46 19.71 -11.21
CA VAL A 134 -8.49 21.16 -11.04
C VAL A 134 -9.67 21.49 -10.16
N LYS A 135 -9.47 22.33 -9.14
CA LYS A 135 -10.51 22.78 -8.23
C LYS A 135 -10.41 24.29 -7.99
N ILE A 136 -11.47 24.99 -8.37
CA ILE A 136 -11.76 26.36 -7.94
C ILE A 136 -12.52 26.26 -6.60
N ILE A 137 -11.95 26.85 -5.55
CA ILE A 137 -12.48 26.79 -4.19
C ILE A 137 -13.70 27.72 -4.01
N PRO A 138 -13.63 29.02 -4.36
CA PRO A 138 -14.78 29.91 -4.29
C PRO A 138 -15.72 29.72 -5.48
N PHE A 139 -16.92 30.33 -5.44
CA PHE A 139 -17.89 30.27 -6.53
C PHE A 139 -17.45 30.98 -7.82
N ALA A 140 -16.41 31.81 -7.73
CA ALA A 140 -15.82 32.52 -8.84
C ALA A 140 -14.39 32.99 -8.54
N VAL A 141 -13.59 33.19 -9.58
CA VAL A 141 -12.21 33.66 -9.49
C VAL A 141 -11.93 34.67 -10.60
N GLY A 142 -11.06 35.64 -10.32
CA GLY A 142 -10.70 36.68 -11.29
C GLY A 142 -10.04 36.09 -12.54
N SER A 143 -10.48 36.52 -13.72
CA SER A 143 -9.95 36.07 -15.02
C SER A 143 -8.42 36.20 -15.14
N VAL A 144 -7.85 37.25 -14.56
CA VAL A 144 -6.39 37.48 -14.55
C VAL A 144 -5.62 36.35 -13.86
N LEU A 145 -6.18 35.74 -12.81
CA LEU A 145 -5.55 34.60 -12.11
C LEU A 145 -5.58 33.35 -12.97
N VAL A 146 -6.71 33.10 -13.64
CA VAL A 146 -6.85 31.98 -14.59
C VAL A 146 -5.87 32.14 -15.75
N ASP A 147 -5.71 33.36 -16.27
CA ASP A 147 -4.75 33.67 -17.33
C ASP A 147 -3.29 33.55 -16.86
N ALA A 148 -3.01 33.78 -15.58
CA ALA A 148 -1.69 33.53 -14.99
C ALA A 148 -1.38 32.03 -14.95
N VAL A 149 -2.33 31.21 -14.51
CA VAL A 149 -2.20 29.75 -14.53
C VAL A 149 -2.01 29.24 -15.96
N ALA A 150 -2.84 29.67 -16.91
CA ALA A 150 -2.75 29.27 -18.31
C ALA A 150 -1.37 29.60 -18.93
N ARG A 151 -0.74 30.71 -18.54
CA ARG A 151 0.63 31.07 -18.96
C ARG A 151 1.70 30.10 -18.42
N ILE A 152 1.54 29.57 -17.22
CA ILE A 152 2.47 28.55 -16.66
C ILE A 152 2.30 27.22 -17.39
N CYS A 153 1.05 26.89 -17.77
CA CYS A 153 0.74 25.71 -18.56
C CYS A 153 1.31 25.77 -19.98
N ALA A 154 1.59 26.97 -20.51
CA ALA A 154 2.12 27.13 -21.85
C ALA A 154 3.53 26.53 -22.01
N GLY A 155 3.84 26.02 -23.21
CA GLY A 155 5.19 25.71 -23.65
C GLY A 155 5.74 24.31 -23.36
N SER A 156 5.13 23.52 -22.46
CA SER A 156 5.46 22.08 -22.34
C SER A 156 4.42 21.30 -21.54
N GLU A 157 4.38 19.99 -21.77
CA GLU A 157 3.54 19.03 -21.06
C GLU A 157 3.84 19.04 -19.56
N ILE A 158 2.83 19.34 -18.73
CA ILE A 158 2.96 19.40 -17.27
C ILE A 158 2.87 18.01 -16.67
N PHE A 159 2.05 17.15 -17.24
CA PHE A 159 1.94 15.75 -16.88
C PHE A 159 1.41 14.92 -18.05
N ALA A 160 1.60 13.60 -17.98
CA ALA A 160 1.06 12.66 -18.94
C ALA A 160 0.92 11.26 -18.35
N VAL A 161 0.20 10.40 -19.06
CA VAL A 161 0.27 8.96 -18.87
C VAL A 161 1.07 8.35 -20.01
N ASN A 162 2.20 7.72 -19.69
CA ASN A 162 3.04 7.01 -20.64
C ASN A 162 2.47 5.59 -20.78
N ALA A 163 1.70 5.37 -21.84
CA ALA A 163 1.00 4.10 -22.05
C ALA A 163 1.99 2.94 -22.18
N TYR A 164 1.68 1.83 -21.51
CA TYR A 164 2.47 0.61 -21.63
C TYR A 164 2.54 0.14 -23.08
N GLN A 165 3.72 -0.32 -23.50
CA GLN A 165 3.95 -0.93 -24.79
C GLN A 165 4.09 -2.45 -24.61
N PRO A 166 3.33 -3.29 -25.33
CA PRO A 166 3.51 -4.73 -25.29
C PRO A 166 4.96 -5.14 -25.60
N VAL A 167 5.63 -5.79 -24.64
CA VAL A 167 7.01 -6.28 -24.80
C VAL A 167 7.10 -7.80 -24.73
N ARG A 168 8.05 -8.37 -25.47
CA ARG A 168 8.45 -9.77 -25.33
C ARG A 168 9.65 -9.85 -24.39
N VAL A 169 9.50 -10.64 -23.32
CA VAL A 169 10.54 -10.78 -22.29
C VAL A 169 11.13 -12.18 -22.33
N GLY A 170 12.46 -12.25 -22.44
CA GLY A 170 13.24 -13.47 -22.20
C GLY A 170 13.60 -13.59 -20.72
N VAL A 171 13.38 -14.74 -20.11
CA VAL A 171 13.67 -14.98 -18.69
C VAL A 171 14.82 -15.97 -18.55
N ILE A 172 15.81 -15.63 -17.72
CA ILE A 172 16.88 -16.52 -17.29
C ILE A 172 16.67 -16.84 -15.82
N GLN A 173 16.69 -18.12 -15.46
CA GLN A 173 16.68 -18.55 -14.08
C GLN A 173 17.93 -19.39 -13.80
N THR A 174 18.82 -18.87 -12.98
CA THR A 174 19.99 -19.66 -12.59
C THR A 174 19.63 -20.72 -11.55
N VAL A 175 20.34 -21.84 -11.55
CA VAL A 175 20.11 -22.98 -10.66
C VAL A 175 21.33 -23.28 -9.79
N LEU A 176 21.05 -23.69 -8.56
CA LEU A 176 22.00 -24.30 -7.61
C LEU A 176 21.36 -25.58 -7.05
N PRO A 177 22.13 -26.55 -6.53
CA PRO A 177 21.59 -27.85 -6.08
C PRO A 177 20.41 -27.77 -5.08
N GLY A 178 20.33 -26.70 -4.29
CA GLY A 178 19.25 -26.49 -3.31
C GLY A 178 17.94 -25.92 -3.86
N ILE A 179 17.88 -25.48 -5.13
CA ILE A 179 16.69 -24.84 -5.68
C ILE A 179 15.72 -25.88 -6.23
N LYS A 180 14.53 -25.92 -5.62
CA LYS A 180 13.45 -26.82 -6.07
C LYS A 180 12.86 -26.34 -7.40
N PRO A 181 12.55 -27.25 -8.35
CA PRO A 181 11.93 -26.89 -9.63
C PRO A 181 10.64 -26.07 -9.48
N ASN A 182 9.82 -26.34 -8.46
CA ASN A 182 8.58 -25.61 -8.23
C ASN A 182 8.79 -24.11 -7.94
N VAL A 183 9.95 -23.70 -7.42
CA VAL A 183 10.28 -22.28 -7.19
C VAL A 183 10.52 -21.60 -8.53
N LEU A 184 11.17 -22.29 -9.47
CA LEU A 184 11.44 -21.79 -10.82
C LEU A 184 10.12 -21.67 -11.59
N ASP A 185 9.26 -22.68 -11.52
CA ASP A 185 7.95 -22.65 -12.19
C ASP A 185 7.04 -21.56 -11.61
N LYS A 186 7.05 -21.38 -10.28
CA LYS A 186 6.34 -20.27 -9.62
C LYS A 186 6.85 -18.91 -10.11
N THR A 187 8.15 -18.76 -10.30
CA THR A 187 8.76 -17.50 -10.76
C THR A 187 8.26 -17.12 -12.14
N LEU A 188 8.14 -18.09 -13.06
CA LEU A 188 7.55 -17.83 -14.38
C LEU A 188 6.10 -17.34 -14.27
N ARG A 189 5.26 -18.05 -13.51
CA ARG A 189 3.84 -17.68 -13.34
C ARG A 189 3.68 -16.26 -12.77
N VAL A 190 4.51 -15.91 -11.78
CA VAL A 190 4.53 -14.55 -11.21
C VAL A 190 4.97 -13.52 -12.25
N THR A 191 6.01 -13.83 -13.03
CA THR A 191 6.52 -12.93 -14.07
C THR A 191 5.49 -12.73 -15.18
N GLU A 192 4.82 -13.79 -15.64
CA GLU A 192 3.74 -13.71 -16.62
C GLU A 192 2.59 -12.83 -16.12
N ALA A 193 2.17 -13.00 -14.87
CA ALA A 193 1.11 -12.17 -14.27
C ALA A 193 1.52 -10.68 -14.20
N ARG A 194 2.79 -10.38 -13.90
CA ARG A 194 3.31 -9.01 -13.92
C ARG A 194 3.26 -8.41 -15.33
N LEU A 195 3.73 -9.15 -16.33
CA LEU A 195 3.77 -8.70 -17.72
C LEU A 195 2.37 -8.54 -18.34
N ALA A 196 1.41 -9.37 -17.94
CA ALA A 196 0.04 -9.29 -18.46
C ALA A 196 -0.63 -7.93 -18.19
N ARG A 197 -0.29 -7.27 -17.07
CA ARG A 197 -0.82 -5.95 -16.69
C ARG A 197 -0.47 -4.85 -17.71
N SER A 198 0.67 -5.00 -18.38
CA SER A 198 1.17 -4.05 -19.37
C SER A 198 1.02 -4.55 -20.82
N GLY A 199 0.29 -5.65 -21.02
CA GLY A 199 0.14 -6.30 -22.32
C GLY A 199 1.40 -7.02 -22.81
N GLY A 200 2.45 -7.11 -21.99
CA GLY A 200 3.66 -7.87 -22.27
C GLY A 200 3.46 -9.38 -22.12
N ARG A 201 4.44 -10.15 -22.61
CA ARG A 201 4.45 -11.61 -22.48
C ARG A 201 5.84 -12.17 -22.25
N LEU A 202 5.89 -13.28 -21.52
CA LEU A 202 7.07 -14.13 -21.48
C LEU A 202 7.18 -14.86 -22.82
N ALA A 203 8.30 -14.68 -23.52
CA ALA A 203 8.50 -15.24 -24.85
C ALA A 203 9.46 -16.45 -24.84
N ALA A 204 10.41 -16.49 -23.91
CA ALA A 204 11.30 -17.63 -23.74
C ALA A 204 11.84 -17.74 -22.31
N GLU A 205 12.17 -18.95 -21.89
CA GLU A 205 12.88 -19.24 -20.65
C GLU A 205 14.21 -19.96 -20.95
N ARG A 206 15.25 -19.65 -20.17
CA ARG A 206 16.46 -20.47 -20.04
C ARG A 206 16.77 -20.74 -18.57
N ARG A 207 17.11 -21.98 -18.24
CA ARG A 207 17.64 -22.36 -16.93
C ARG A 207 19.13 -22.70 -17.07
N THR A 208 19.98 -22.03 -16.31
CA THR A 208 21.45 -22.16 -16.45
C THR A 208 22.09 -22.42 -15.10
N PRO A 209 23.30 -23.01 -15.03
CA PRO A 209 24.12 -22.94 -13.82
C PRO A 209 24.27 -21.49 -13.34
N HIS A 210 24.41 -21.29 -12.02
CA HIS A 210 24.70 -19.98 -11.44
C HIS A 210 26.17 -19.60 -11.63
N GLU A 211 26.55 -19.42 -12.90
CA GLU A 211 27.92 -19.15 -13.35
C GLU A 211 27.92 -18.07 -14.44
N VAL A 212 28.95 -17.22 -14.45
CA VAL A 212 29.04 -16.04 -15.34
C VAL A 212 28.93 -16.41 -16.82
N GLY A 213 29.65 -17.46 -17.27
CA GLY A 213 29.66 -17.88 -18.67
C GLY A 213 28.29 -18.31 -19.20
N PRO A 214 27.66 -19.35 -18.61
CA PRO A 214 26.35 -19.81 -19.03
C PRO A 214 25.27 -18.71 -19.00
N VAL A 215 25.29 -17.82 -18.01
CA VAL A 215 24.34 -16.69 -17.92
C VAL A 215 24.59 -15.67 -19.03
N ALA A 216 25.85 -15.34 -19.31
CA ALA A 216 26.21 -14.39 -20.38
C ALA A 216 25.77 -14.90 -21.76
N GLU A 217 26.00 -16.18 -22.06
CA GLU A 217 25.57 -16.82 -23.31
C GLU A 217 24.04 -16.81 -23.47
N ALA A 218 23.31 -17.14 -22.40
CA ALA A 218 21.86 -17.10 -22.39
C ALA A 218 21.33 -15.66 -22.55
N ALA A 219 21.95 -14.68 -21.89
CA ALA A 219 21.57 -13.26 -21.98
C ALA A 219 21.79 -12.72 -23.40
N ALA A 220 22.95 -12.99 -24.01
CA ALA A 220 23.24 -12.60 -25.38
C ALA A 220 22.29 -13.23 -26.40
N SER A 221 21.90 -14.49 -26.17
CA SER A 221 20.93 -15.19 -27.01
C SER A 221 19.53 -14.57 -26.90
N LEU A 222 19.02 -14.43 -25.67
CA LEU A 222 17.68 -13.91 -25.44
C LEU A 222 17.54 -12.43 -25.82
N ALA A 223 18.57 -11.60 -25.64
CA ALA A 223 18.52 -10.19 -26.02
C ALA A 223 18.37 -9.97 -27.53
N ARG A 224 18.78 -10.92 -28.39
CA ARG A 224 18.55 -10.84 -29.84
C ARG A 224 17.10 -11.09 -30.21
N ASP A 225 16.45 -12.01 -29.52
CA ASP A 225 15.11 -12.49 -29.89
C ASP A 225 13.98 -11.76 -29.15
N ASN A 226 14.30 -11.02 -28.10
CA ASN A 226 13.36 -10.39 -27.17
C ASN A 226 13.61 -8.88 -27.03
N ASP A 227 12.61 -8.18 -26.51
CA ASP A 227 12.68 -6.72 -26.32
C ASP A 227 13.37 -6.38 -24.99
N MET A 228 13.36 -7.32 -24.04
CA MET A 228 13.98 -7.22 -22.72
C MET A 228 14.39 -8.60 -22.20
N VAL A 229 15.42 -8.65 -21.34
CA VAL A 229 15.82 -9.86 -20.60
C VAL A 229 15.69 -9.64 -19.09
N VAL A 230 15.09 -10.60 -18.38
CA VAL A 230 15.02 -10.62 -16.92
C VAL A 230 15.78 -11.82 -16.38
N ILE A 231 16.72 -11.60 -15.46
CA ILE A 231 17.59 -12.63 -14.89
C ILE A 231 17.24 -12.81 -13.41
N PHE A 232 16.82 -14.01 -13.03
CA PHE A 232 16.62 -14.40 -11.64
C PHE A 232 17.82 -15.21 -11.14
N GLY A 233 18.59 -14.62 -10.23
CA GLY A 233 19.66 -15.29 -9.51
C GLY A 233 19.16 -16.43 -8.61
N ALA A 234 20.00 -17.47 -8.49
CA ALA A 234 19.83 -18.59 -7.58
C ALA A 234 20.18 -18.17 -6.15
N SER A 235 21.16 -17.28 -6.04
CA SER A 235 21.54 -16.57 -4.82
C SER A 235 21.20 -15.09 -4.93
N ALA A 236 21.11 -14.43 -3.77
CA ALA A 236 21.09 -12.99 -3.68
C ALA A 236 22.46 -12.42 -4.10
N MET A 237 22.44 -11.32 -4.85
CA MET A 237 23.66 -10.60 -5.20
C MET A 237 24.39 -10.16 -3.93
N SER A 238 25.65 -10.57 -3.79
CA SER A 238 26.48 -10.26 -2.62
C SER A 238 27.48 -9.14 -2.88
N ASP A 239 27.87 -8.94 -4.13
CA ASP A 239 28.85 -7.95 -4.56
C ASP A 239 28.56 -7.47 -6.00
N PHE A 240 29.19 -6.38 -6.43
CA PHE A 240 29.09 -5.89 -7.81
C PHE A 240 29.79 -6.78 -8.84
N GLY A 241 30.75 -7.61 -8.43
CA GLY A 241 31.38 -8.65 -9.25
C GLY A 241 30.66 -10.00 -9.24
N ASP A 242 29.47 -10.10 -8.65
CA ASP A 242 28.69 -11.34 -8.60
C ASP A 242 28.17 -11.76 -10.00
N VAL A 243 27.59 -12.95 -10.10
CA VAL A 243 27.28 -13.64 -11.34
C VAL A 243 26.45 -12.81 -12.32
N VAL A 244 25.42 -12.10 -11.85
CA VAL A 244 24.49 -11.38 -12.73
C VAL A 244 25.12 -10.13 -13.37
N PRO A 245 25.69 -9.16 -12.61
CA PRO A 245 26.43 -8.06 -13.21
C PRO A 245 27.58 -8.52 -14.12
N ALA A 246 28.41 -9.46 -13.65
CA ALA A 246 29.54 -9.97 -14.43
C ALA A 246 29.12 -10.66 -15.72
N ALA A 247 27.95 -11.33 -15.73
CA ALA A 247 27.42 -11.96 -16.94
C ALA A 247 26.93 -10.93 -17.97
N ILE A 248 26.35 -9.82 -17.52
CA ILE A 248 25.97 -8.71 -18.41
C ILE A 248 27.21 -8.14 -19.09
N GLU A 249 28.27 -7.86 -18.33
CA GLU A 249 29.54 -7.33 -18.86
C GLU A 249 30.23 -8.34 -19.79
N LYS A 250 30.30 -9.62 -19.39
CA LYS A 250 30.87 -10.68 -20.21
C LYS A 250 30.14 -10.87 -21.54
N ALA A 251 28.83 -10.63 -21.58
CA ALA A 251 28.05 -10.65 -22.81
C ALA A 251 28.31 -9.43 -23.72
N GLY A 252 29.14 -8.47 -23.30
CA GLY A 252 29.40 -7.21 -24.00
C GLY A 252 28.38 -6.11 -23.67
N GLY A 253 27.63 -6.26 -22.57
CA GLY A 253 26.69 -5.27 -22.07
C GLY A 253 27.32 -4.24 -21.14
N ILE A 254 26.49 -3.33 -20.65
CA ILE A 254 26.86 -2.29 -19.68
C ILE A 254 25.95 -2.45 -18.47
N VAL A 255 26.52 -2.47 -17.27
CA VAL A 255 25.77 -2.37 -16.02
C VAL A 255 25.51 -0.89 -15.75
N VAL A 256 24.24 -0.48 -15.83
CA VAL A 256 23.81 0.91 -15.54
C VAL A 256 23.82 1.14 -14.03
N ARG A 257 23.32 0.17 -13.26
CA ARG A 257 23.31 0.23 -11.81
C ARG A 257 23.15 -1.16 -11.20
N ALA A 258 23.81 -1.39 -10.08
CA ALA A 258 23.52 -2.49 -9.19
C ALA A 258 23.11 -1.94 -7.82
N GLY A 259 22.04 -2.50 -7.27
CA GLY A 259 21.39 -2.07 -6.05
C GLY A 259 20.40 -0.92 -6.22
N MET A 260 19.37 -0.89 -5.38
CA MET A 260 18.39 0.19 -5.32
C MET A 260 17.98 0.51 -3.88
N PRO A 261 17.62 1.75 -3.56
CA PRO A 261 17.19 2.15 -2.21
C PRO A 261 15.69 1.84 -1.97
N VAL A 262 15.21 0.67 -2.41
CA VAL A 262 13.81 0.24 -2.23
C VAL A 262 13.77 -1.14 -1.58
N ASP A 263 12.84 -1.35 -0.66
CA ASP A 263 12.67 -2.59 0.08
C ASP A 263 11.20 -3.03 0.17
N PRO A 264 10.88 -4.27 -0.27
CA PRO A 264 11.74 -5.23 -0.97
C PRO A 264 12.14 -4.76 -2.39
N GLY A 265 13.37 -5.04 -2.82
CA GLY A 265 13.86 -4.69 -4.17
C GLY A 265 15.36 -4.37 -4.25
N ASN A 266 15.99 -4.13 -3.11
CA ASN A 266 17.31 -3.54 -2.96
C ASN A 266 18.49 -4.16 -3.74
N LEU A 267 18.39 -5.41 -4.19
CA LEU A 267 19.43 -6.12 -4.95
C LEU A 267 19.16 -6.18 -6.46
N LEU A 268 18.33 -5.27 -6.97
CA LEU A 268 18.10 -5.13 -8.40
C LEU A 268 19.39 -4.74 -9.15
N VAL A 269 19.61 -5.35 -10.32
CA VAL A 269 20.64 -4.93 -11.28
C VAL A 269 19.94 -4.44 -12.54
N LEU A 270 20.33 -3.28 -13.04
CA LEU A 270 19.89 -2.76 -14.33
C LEU A 270 21.10 -2.64 -15.25
N GLY A 271 20.96 -3.16 -16.46
CA GLY A 271 21.97 -3.04 -17.51
C GLY A 271 21.35 -3.00 -18.90
N THR A 272 22.22 -2.90 -19.90
CA THR A 272 21.85 -2.93 -21.31
C THR A 272 22.74 -3.91 -22.06
N LEU A 273 22.19 -4.62 -23.04
CA LEU A 273 22.90 -5.55 -23.90
C LEU A 273 22.37 -5.44 -25.32
N GLY A 274 23.22 -5.07 -26.28
CA GLY A 274 22.81 -4.88 -27.68
C GLY A 274 21.68 -3.85 -27.85
N GLY A 275 21.66 -2.80 -27.03
CA GLY A 275 20.59 -1.79 -27.01
C GLY A 275 19.28 -2.24 -26.35
N LYS A 276 19.20 -3.45 -25.79
CA LYS A 276 18.05 -3.96 -25.04
C LYS A 276 18.28 -3.86 -23.54
N HIS A 277 17.21 -3.70 -22.77
CA HIS A 277 17.30 -3.68 -21.31
C HIS A 277 17.49 -5.08 -20.74
N VAL A 278 18.35 -5.19 -19.73
CA VAL A 278 18.58 -6.41 -18.94
C VAL A 278 18.37 -6.08 -17.47
N ILE A 279 17.47 -6.81 -16.80
CA ILE A 279 17.16 -6.61 -15.39
C ILE A 279 17.55 -7.85 -14.60
N GLY A 280 18.52 -7.74 -13.70
CA GLY A 280 18.74 -8.71 -12.63
C GLY A 280 17.68 -8.52 -11.55
N ALA A 281 16.70 -9.40 -11.51
CA ALA A 281 15.61 -9.34 -10.55
C ALA A 281 16.05 -9.88 -9.18
N PRO A 282 15.76 -9.16 -8.07
CA PRO A 282 16.07 -9.64 -6.74
C PRO A 282 15.21 -10.86 -6.39
N GLY A 283 15.68 -11.74 -5.51
CA GLY A 283 14.97 -12.98 -5.16
C GLY A 283 13.55 -12.76 -4.60
N CYS A 284 13.30 -11.61 -3.98
CA CYS A 284 11.97 -11.21 -3.50
C CYS A 284 10.95 -10.95 -4.62
N ALA A 285 11.39 -10.70 -5.87
CA ALA A 285 10.51 -10.54 -7.03
C ALA A 285 9.84 -11.86 -7.47
N ARG A 286 10.25 -13.01 -6.91
CA ARG A 286 9.55 -14.31 -7.07
C ARG A 286 8.22 -14.39 -6.28
N SER A 287 7.89 -13.34 -5.51
CA SER A 287 6.61 -13.13 -4.84
C SER A 287 5.69 -12.27 -5.73
N PRO A 288 4.36 -12.44 -5.69
CA PRO A 288 3.42 -11.55 -6.39
C PRO A 288 3.24 -10.17 -5.72
N LYS A 289 3.78 -9.96 -4.51
CA LYS A 289 3.72 -8.65 -3.83
C LYS A 289 4.52 -7.60 -4.58
N GLU A 290 4.14 -6.33 -4.44
CA GLU A 290 4.88 -5.20 -5.00
C GLU A 290 6.37 -5.23 -4.56
N ASN A 291 7.23 -4.85 -5.49
CA ASN A 291 8.67 -4.86 -5.35
C ASN A 291 9.29 -3.66 -6.08
N GLY A 292 10.45 -3.18 -5.63
CA GLY A 292 11.21 -2.17 -6.37
C GLY A 292 11.54 -2.58 -7.81
N PHE A 293 11.61 -3.90 -8.10
CA PHE A 293 11.65 -4.43 -9.46
C PHE A 293 10.51 -3.92 -10.35
N ASP A 294 9.30 -3.79 -9.82
CA ASP A 294 8.12 -3.35 -10.58
C ASP A 294 8.26 -1.90 -11.01
N TRP A 295 8.82 -1.04 -10.16
CA TRP A 295 9.03 0.37 -10.48
C TRP A 295 9.99 0.55 -11.66
N VAL A 296 11.00 -0.31 -11.78
CA VAL A 296 11.93 -0.29 -12.93
C VAL A 296 11.28 -0.95 -14.15
N LEU A 297 10.64 -2.11 -13.98
CA LEU A 297 10.00 -2.83 -15.06
C LEU A 297 8.91 -1.98 -15.74
N ASP A 298 7.97 -1.43 -14.96
CA ASP A 298 6.82 -0.70 -15.47
C ASP A 298 7.26 0.57 -16.22
N ARG A 299 8.28 1.28 -15.73
CA ARG A 299 8.87 2.44 -16.43
C ARG A 299 9.45 2.06 -17.79
N LEU A 300 10.28 1.02 -17.84
CA LEU A 300 10.90 0.57 -19.09
C LEU A 300 9.85 0.10 -20.11
N ILE A 301 8.80 -0.60 -19.66
CA ILE A 301 7.69 -1.02 -20.53
C ILE A 301 6.86 0.17 -21.03
N ALA A 302 6.76 1.24 -20.25
CA ALA A 302 6.16 2.50 -20.65
C ALA A 302 7.07 3.37 -21.56
N GLY A 303 8.26 2.87 -21.93
CA GLY A 303 9.23 3.60 -22.75
C GLY A 303 9.95 4.73 -22.02
N LEU A 304 9.94 4.71 -20.68
CA LEU A 304 10.66 5.68 -19.86
C LEU A 304 12.04 5.13 -19.52
N ASP A 305 13.08 5.88 -19.87
CA ASP A 305 14.44 5.56 -19.45
C ASP A 305 14.57 5.54 -17.92
N VAL A 306 15.43 4.65 -17.44
CA VAL A 306 15.75 4.51 -16.02
C VAL A 306 17.26 4.62 -15.85
N THR A 307 17.71 5.76 -15.35
CA THR A 307 19.13 6.03 -15.10
C THR A 307 19.57 5.58 -13.71
N ALA A 308 20.87 5.51 -13.48
CA ALA A 308 21.43 5.26 -12.15
C ALA A 308 21.00 6.33 -11.12
N LYS A 309 20.81 7.58 -11.56
CA LYS A 309 20.32 8.70 -10.74
C LYS A 309 18.85 8.51 -10.38
N ASP A 310 18.03 8.07 -11.32
CA ASP A 310 16.61 7.81 -11.06
C ASP A 310 16.42 6.75 -9.99
N ILE A 311 17.15 5.63 -10.10
CA ILE A 311 17.08 4.57 -9.09
C ILE A 311 17.61 5.07 -7.74
N ALA A 312 18.67 5.87 -7.72
CA ALA A 312 19.15 6.48 -6.47
C ALA A 312 18.09 7.37 -5.79
N GLY A 313 17.25 8.04 -6.58
CA GLY A 313 16.16 8.88 -6.11
C GLY A 313 14.95 8.12 -5.54
N MET A 314 14.87 6.80 -5.72
CA MET A 314 13.72 5.98 -5.27
C MET A 314 13.69 5.72 -3.75
N GLY A 315 14.60 6.31 -2.97
CA GLY A 315 14.67 6.08 -1.53
C GLY A 315 13.50 6.66 -0.74
N VAL A 316 12.99 7.83 -1.16
CA VAL A 316 11.80 8.44 -0.53
C VAL A 316 10.57 7.65 -0.96
N GLY A 317 9.85 7.08 0.01
CA GLY A 317 8.75 6.15 -0.25
C GLY A 317 9.22 4.74 -0.65
N GLY A 318 10.53 4.47 -0.68
CA GLY A 318 11.09 3.17 -1.06
C GLY A 318 10.88 2.05 -0.04
N LEU A 319 10.27 2.31 1.11
CA LEU A 319 9.87 1.27 2.07
C LEU A 319 8.44 0.82 1.77
N LEU A 320 8.30 -0.16 0.87
CA LEU A 320 7.00 -0.59 0.35
C LEU A 320 6.19 -1.35 1.39
N MET A 321 6.82 -2.31 2.07
CA MET A 321 6.17 -3.21 3.03
C MET A 321 7.19 -3.76 4.03
N GLU A 322 6.91 -3.67 5.34
CA GLU A 322 7.40 -4.70 6.26
C GLU A 322 6.62 -5.98 6.00
N ILE A 323 7.31 -7.03 5.55
CA ILE A 323 6.67 -8.31 5.24
C ILE A 323 6.47 -9.07 6.56
N PRO A 324 5.23 -9.35 7.03
CA PRO A 324 4.98 -10.14 8.25
C PRO A 324 5.49 -11.58 8.16
N THR A 325 5.79 -12.04 6.95
CA THR A 325 6.29 -13.39 6.63
C THR A 325 7.80 -13.46 6.44
N ARG A 326 8.57 -12.43 6.82
CA ARG A 326 10.03 -12.60 6.88
C ARG A 326 10.31 -13.58 8.04
N PRO A 327 10.94 -14.75 7.81
CA PRO A 327 11.22 -15.71 8.88
C PRO A 327 12.09 -15.12 10.01
N GLN A 328 12.71 -13.97 9.78
CA GLN A 328 13.36 -13.12 10.77
C GLN A 328 13.10 -11.65 10.44
N PRO A 329 12.47 -10.84 11.32
CA PRO A 329 12.43 -9.38 11.18
C PRO A 329 13.85 -8.79 11.07
N ARG A 330 13.97 -7.58 10.50
CA ARG A 330 15.28 -6.88 10.36
C ARG A 330 15.86 -6.50 11.71
N GLU A 331 14.98 -6.15 12.62
CA GLU A 331 15.34 -6.04 14.01
C GLU A 331 15.42 -7.45 14.59
N PRO A 332 16.53 -7.82 15.25
CA PRO A 332 16.51 -9.00 16.09
C PRO A 332 15.33 -8.85 17.04
N LEU A 333 14.40 -9.81 17.01
CA LEU A 333 13.34 -9.84 17.99
C LEU A 333 14.02 -9.72 19.36
N PRO A 334 13.61 -8.77 20.22
CA PRO A 334 14.13 -8.73 21.57
C PRO A 334 13.99 -10.14 22.14
N ALA A 335 15.06 -10.65 22.76
CA ALA A 335 15.10 -12.00 23.30
C ALA A 335 13.77 -12.24 24.03
N ARG A 336 12.94 -13.15 23.50
CA ARG A 336 11.62 -13.43 24.07
C ARG A 336 11.88 -13.75 25.54
N ALA A 337 11.42 -12.89 26.44
CA ALA A 337 11.33 -13.27 27.84
C ALA A 337 10.53 -14.57 27.86
N GLU A 338 11.14 -15.65 28.36
CA GLU A 338 10.46 -16.92 28.48
C GLU A 338 9.19 -16.67 29.28
N LEU A 339 8.03 -16.80 28.63
CA LEU A 339 6.74 -16.66 29.29
C LEU A 339 6.66 -17.75 30.35
N LYS A 340 6.71 -17.34 31.63
CA LYS A 340 6.47 -18.26 32.75
C LYS A 340 4.97 -18.54 32.83
N VAL A 341 4.61 -19.81 32.71
CA VAL A 341 3.21 -20.26 32.74
C VAL A 341 3.09 -21.26 33.88
N ASP A 342 2.32 -20.92 34.92
CA ASP A 342 2.05 -21.82 36.04
C ASP A 342 0.72 -22.57 35.86
N VAL A 343 0.61 -23.73 36.50
CA VAL A 343 -0.63 -24.54 36.55
C VAL A 343 -1.27 -24.42 37.92
N VAL A 344 -2.55 -24.07 37.96
CA VAL A 344 -3.35 -24.11 39.20
C VAL A 344 -4.20 -25.38 39.20
N LEU A 345 -3.93 -26.27 40.16
CA LEU A 345 -4.68 -27.51 40.38
C LEU A 345 -5.69 -27.31 41.52
N LEU A 346 -6.97 -27.19 41.17
CA LEU A 346 -8.06 -26.98 42.12
C LEU A 346 -8.45 -28.31 42.80
N ALA A 347 -7.88 -28.56 43.97
CA ALA A 347 -8.03 -29.79 44.76
C ALA A 347 -8.69 -29.53 46.14
N ALA A 348 -9.54 -28.52 46.24
CA ALA A 348 -10.24 -28.15 47.48
C ALA A 348 -11.63 -28.79 47.64
N GLY A 349 -12.15 -29.41 46.58
CA GLY A 349 -13.55 -29.84 46.48
C GLY A 349 -13.94 -31.02 47.37
N ARG A 350 -15.20 -31.01 47.82
CA ARG A 350 -15.81 -32.05 48.67
C ARG A 350 -16.28 -33.29 47.90
N SER A 351 -16.34 -33.23 46.57
CA SER A 351 -16.89 -34.29 45.70
C SER A 351 -18.31 -34.74 46.07
N SER A 352 -19.14 -33.86 46.62
CA SER A 352 -20.48 -34.17 47.17
C SER A 352 -21.45 -34.82 46.16
N ARG A 353 -21.28 -34.52 44.86
CA ARG A 353 -22.10 -35.10 43.77
C ARG A 353 -21.74 -36.55 43.42
N MET A 354 -20.60 -37.05 43.89
CA MET A 354 -20.12 -38.41 43.55
C MET A 354 -20.76 -39.50 44.43
N GLY A 355 -21.41 -39.14 45.54
CA GLY A 355 -22.12 -40.09 46.42
C GLY A 355 -21.21 -41.13 47.11
N GLY A 356 -19.89 -40.98 47.05
CA GLY A 356 -18.89 -41.93 47.57
C GLY A 356 -17.67 -41.20 48.18
N PRO A 357 -16.53 -41.89 48.40
CA PRO A 357 -15.33 -41.26 48.96
C PRO A 357 -14.83 -40.12 48.07
N ASN A 358 -14.10 -39.16 48.65
CA ASN A 358 -13.64 -37.96 47.95
C ASN A 358 -12.88 -38.35 46.66
N LYS A 359 -13.37 -37.88 45.50
CA LYS A 359 -12.83 -38.18 44.16
C LYS A 359 -11.32 -37.94 44.07
N LEU A 360 -10.83 -36.90 44.75
CA LEU A 360 -9.41 -36.53 44.76
C LEU A 360 -8.51 -37.67 45.29
N LEU A 361 -9.03 -38.46 46.23
CA LEU A 361 -8.34 -39.57 46.89
C LEU A 361 -8.74 -40.94 46.34
N ALA A 362 -9.66 -41.00 45.38
CA ALA A 362 -10.03 -42.24 44.71
C ALA A 362 -8.83 -42.80 43.93
N LEU A 363 -8.62 -44.12 44.05
CA LEU A 363 -7.49 -44.80 43.43
C LEU A 363 -7.82 -45.21 41.99
N PHE A 364 -6.91 -44.88 41.08
CA PHE A 364 -6.89 -45.36 39.70
C PHE A 364 -5.52 -46.00 39.48
N ASP A 365 -5.50 -47.28 39.14
CA ASP A 365 -4.27 -48.08 39.01
C ASP A 365 -3.38 -48.00 40.27
N GLY A 366 -4.02 -48.04 41.46
CA GLY A 366 -3.34 -47.95 42.75
C GLY A 366 -2.93 -46.53 43.18
N LYS A 367 -3.24 -45.49 42.40
CA LYS A 367 -2.78 -44.11 42.65
C LYS A 367 -3.93 -43.12 42.85
N PRO A 368 -3.88 -42.22 43.85
CA PRO A 368 -4.89 -41.17 44.02
C PRO A 368 -5.00 -40.26 42.79
N LEU A 369 -6.23 -39.90 42.41
CA LEU A 369 -6.50 -39.04 41.25
C LEU A 369 -5.76 -37.70 41.31
N VAL A 370 -5.72 -37.07 42.50
CA VAL A 370 -5.01 -35.79 42.69
C VAL A 370 -3.52 -35.92 42.41
N ARG A 371 -2.90 -37.04 42.82
CA ARG A 371 -1.49 -37.32 42.57
C ARG A 371 -1.20 -37.54 41.10
N ARG A 372 -2.03 -38.35 40.43
CA ARG A 372 -1.93 -38.58 38.98
C ARG A 372 -2.06 -37.29 38.18
N THR A 373 -2.90 -36.36 38.64
CA THR A 373 -3.11 -35.06 37.98
C THR A 373 -1.92 -34.12 38.20
N ALA A 374 -1.40 -34.04 39.43
CA ALA A 374 -0.21 -33.25 39.75
C ALA A 374 1.03 -33.72 38.98
N GLU A 375 1.27 -35.02 38.87
CA GLU A 375 2.39 -35.56 38.09
C GLU A 375 2.28 -35.28 36.59
N ARG A 376 1.06 -35.29 36.04
CA ARG A 376 0.83 -34.88 34.64
C ARG A 376 1.12 -33.40 34.43
N ALA A 377 0.75 -32.55 35.38
CA ALA A 377 1.08 -31.14 35.34
C ALA A 377 2.60 -30.92 35.49
N LEU A 378 3.30 -31.71 36.32
CA LEU A 378 4.76 -31.69 36.47
C LEU A 378 5.50 -32.14 35.21
N GLY A 379 4.91 -33.06 34.43
CA GLY A 379 5.45 -33.47 33.14
C GLY A 379 5.23 -32.46 32.00
N SER A 380 4.64 -31.30 32.28
CA SER A 380 4.37 -30.26 31.28
C SER A 380 5.52 -29.23 31.17
N LYS A 381 5.35 -28.21 30.31
CA LYS A 381 6.27 -27.07 30.21
C LYS A 381 5.94 -25.94 31.20
N ALA A 382 5.10 -26.20 32.19
CA ALA A 382 4.74 -25.21 33.19
C ALA A 382 5.94 -24.86 34.08
N SER A 383 6.03 -23.59 34.49
CA SER A 383 7.08 -23.07 35.36
C SER A 383 6.92 -23.47 36.82
N GLY A 384 5.69 -23.84 37.21
CA GLY A 384 5.34 -24.20 38.57
C GLY A 384 3.91 -24.71 38.66
N ILE A 385 3.58 -25.34 39.78
CA ILE A 385 2.25 -25.88 40.05
C ILE A 385 1.80 -25.44 41.42
N ILE A 386 0.63 -24.83 41.47
CA ILE A 386 -0.04 -24.42 42.69
C ILE A 386 -1.24 -25.34 42.89
N VAL A 387 -1.25 -26.10 43.98
CA VAL A 387 -2.35 -26.98 44.35
C VAL A 387 -3.19 -26.30 45.42
N VAL A 388 -4.43 -25.95 45.05
CA VAL A 388 -5.38 -25.34 45.99
C VAL A 388 -6.07 -26.44 46.78
N THR A 389 -6.00 -26.37 48.11
CA THR A 389 -6.44 -27.43 49.03
C THR A 389 -7.43 -26.90 50.07
N GLY A 390 -8.47 -27.68 50.34
CA GLY A 390 -9.58 -27.30 51.21
C GLY A 390 -10.08 -28.52 51.98
N HIS A 391 -11.17 -29.13 51.52
CA HIS A 391 -11.72 -30.32 52.17
C HIS A 391 -10.70 -31.47 52.22
N GLN A 392 -10.47 -32.04 53.42
CA GLN A 392 -9.50 -33.11 53.67
C GLN A 392 -8.05 -32.76 53.29
N ARG A 393 -7.65 -31.49 53.47
CA ARG A 393 -6.32 -30.94 53.19
C ARG A 393 -5.16 -31.89 53.55
N GLU A 394 -5.09 -32.36 54.79
CA GLU A 394 -4.00 -33.24 55.26
C GLU A 394 -3.85 -34.51 54.43
N ARG A 395 -4.98 -35.13 54.02
CA ARG A 395 -4.97 -36.34 53.20
C ARG A 395 -4.54 -36.05 51.76
N VAL A 396 -4.90 -34.88 51.23
CA VAL A 396 -4.48 -34.41 49.90
C VAL A 396 -2.98 -34.09 49.89
N HIS A 397 -2.48 -33.43 50.95
CA HIS A 397 -1.05 -33.15 51.13
C HIS A 397 -0.24 -34.45 51.21
N ALA A 398 -0.69 -35.40 52.04
CA ALA A 398 -0.05 -36.71 52.14
C ALA A 398 -0.03 -37.46 50.79
N ALA A 399 -1.12 -37.41 50.03
CA ALA A 399 -1.19 -38.01 48.70
C ALA A 399 -0.22 -37.37 47.69
N LEU A 400 0.18 -36.11 47.90
CA LEU A 400 1.08 -35.35 47.03
C LEU A 400 2.52 -35.29 47.57
N SER A 401 2.81 -35.96 48.70
CA SER A 401 4.14 -35.97 49.29
C SER A 401 5.23 -36.41 48.29
N GLY A 402 6.34 -35.67 48.28
CA GLY A 402 7.47 -35.87 47.38
C GLY A 402 7.30 -35.29 45.96
N LEU A 403 6.23 -34.55 45.68
CA LEU A 403 6.07 -33.81 44.43
C LEU A 403 6.47 -32.33 44.61
N ASP A 404 7.07 -31.74 43.57
CA ASP A 404 7.47 -30.33 43.55
C ASP A 404 6.27 -29.41 43.27
N VAL A 405 5.42 -29.23 44.26
CA VAL A 405 4.20 -28.42 44.17
C VAL A 405 4.11 -27.41 45.30
N THR A 406 3.56 -26.24 45.01
CA THR A 406 3.24 -25.23 46.01
C THR A 406 1.79 -25.40 46.46
N PHE A 407 1.52 -25.35 47.77
CA PHE A 407 0.16 -25.46 48.30
C PHE A 407 -0.44 -24.10 48.59
N ALA A 408 -1.68 -23.90 48.16
CA ALA A 408 -2.52 -22.80 48.57
C ALA A 408 -3.72 -23.34 49.37
N GLY A 409 -4.03 -22.76 50.53
CA GLY A 409 -5.17 -23.16 51.35
C GLY A 409 -6.41 -22.35 50.99
N ASN A 410 -7.52 -23.02 50.64
CA ASN A 410 -8.83 -22.41 50.54
C ASN A 410 -9.65 -22.77 51.81
N PRO A 411 -9.80 -21.83 52.77
CA PRO A 411 -10.63 -22.05 53.97
C PRO A 411 -12.13 -22.11 53.65
N ASP A 412 -12.57 -21.40 52.61
CA ASP A 412 -13.97 -21.24 52.21
C ASP A 412 -14.39 -22.25 51.12
N PHE A 413 -13.78 -23.43 51.13
CA PHE A 413 -14.03 -24.48 50.13
C PHE A 413 -15.49 -24.96 50.06
N ILE A 414 -16.30 -24.61 51.07
CA ILE A 414 -17.74 -24.91 51.12
C ILE A 414 -18.51 -24.10 50.07
N GLU A 415 -18.03 -22.88 49.75
CA GLU A 415 -18.68 -21.96 48.79
C GLU A 415 -18.53 -22.42 47.33
N GLY A 416 -17.73 -23.44 47.07
CA GLY A 416 -17.55 -24.06 45.76
C GLY A 416 -16.29 -23.61 45.04
N LEU A 417 -16.27 -23.75 43.71
CA LEU A 417 -15.06 -23.49 42.91
C LEU A 417 -14.65 -22.01 42.91
N SER A 418 -15.59 -21.08 43.12
CA SER A 418 -15.37 -19.64 43.04
C SER A 418 -14.53 -19.06 44.18
N SER A 419 -14.41 -19.75 45.31
CA SER A 419 -13.54 -19.33 46.43
C SER A 419 -12.09 -19.79 46.27
N SER A 420 -11.75 -20.40 45.13
CA SER A 420 -10.61 -21.30 44.98
C SER A 420 -9.61 -20.88 43.94
#